data_AF-A0A958CPG3-F1
#
_entry.id   AF-A0A958CPG3-F1
#
_cell.length_a   1.000
_cell.length_b   1.000
_cell.length_c   1.000
_cell.angle_alpha   90.00
_cell.angle_beta   90.00
_cell.angle_gamma   90.00
#
_symmetry.space_group_name_H-M   'P 1'
#
loop_
_entity.id
_entity.type
_entity.pdbx_description
1 polymer ?
#
loop_
_entity_poly.entity_id
_entity_poly.type
_entity_poly.pdbx_seq_one_letter_code
_entity_poly.pdbx_strand_id
1 'polypeptide(L)'
;MDEPDPRPTLPVETGVWHSRKPASAGSDDRPRKYNTHPNFGSQRRRALRTALFVFGVALSLMLALQAAFSVADARTLTLRERENPSVSNGPMEAAQEDINHADVLVDFGDGRIEVRRVTFVSPTISSLQALRLSGIAAGIADFDFGAAVCAIDAVGCSLDNCFCDPNQYWGLFRLHDGQWVASQVGAADSVVSLGDVDGWHWGPFESTPPTLSREELAARVGLAWLRGQQAAGGSFGGNVGATLDTVLAGAAAGENMARWRGADGKSPWDYLRKEAATFATRDESRASAGKLALMVAAAGLDPRSFAGQNLVVSMSEVYSPT
;
A
#
# COMPACT_ATOMS: atom_id res chain seq x y z
N MET A 1 46.03 -22.58 -27.89
CA MET A 1 44.55 -22.57 -27.90
C MET A 1 44.12 -22.67 -26.45
N ASP A 2 43.79 -21.62 -25.70
CA ASP A 2 43.76 -20.17 -25.90
C ASP A 2 43.98 -19.57 -24.51
N GLU A 3 44.78 -18.51 -24.44
CA GLU A 3 45.09 -17.77 -23.21
C GLU A 3 44.00 -16.73 -22.95
N PRO A 4 43.46 -16.58 -21.72
CA PRO A 4 42.40 -15.63 -21.46
C PRO A 4 42.93 -14.20 -21.26
N ASP A 5 42.30 -13.27 -21.98
CA ASP A 5 42.50 -11.82 -22.02
C ASP A 5 42.38 -11.14 -20.63
N PRO A 6 43.34 -10.28 -20.20
CA PRO A 6 43.22 -9.55 -18.94
C PRO A 6 42.36 -8.28 -19.07
N ARG A 7 41.31 -8.19 -18.25
CA ARG A 7 40.45 -7.00 -18.09
C ARG A 7 41.25 -5.74 -17.66
N PRO A 8 40.91 -4.54 -18.16
CA PRO A 8 41.61 -3.31 -17.78
C PRO A 8 41.22 -2.83 -16.37
N THR A 9 42.22 -2.53 -15.55
CA THR A 9 42.12 -1.88 -14.23
C THR A 9 42.00 -0.36 -14.40
N LEU A 10 40.96 0.25 -13.81
CA LEU A 10 40.82 1.71 -13.69
C LEU A 10 41.75 2.25 -12.59
N PRO A 11 42.40 3.42 -12.78
CA PRO A 11 43.25 4.00 -11.75
C PRO A 11 42.42 4.67 -10.64
N VAL A 12 42.80 4.38 -9.40
CA VAL A 12 42.30 5.06 -8.19
C VAL A 12 43.12 6.35 -8.03
N GLU A 13 42.54 7.50 -8.38
CA GLU A 13 43.13 8.80 -8.02
C GLU A 13 42.84 9.13 -6.55
N THR A 14 43.90 9.15 -5.74
CA THR A 14 43.90 9.70 -4.39
C THR A 14 44.05 11.22 -4.46
N GLY A 15 42.92 11.95 -4.45
CA GLY A 15 42.91 13.42 -4.39
C GLY A 15 43.28 13.94 -2.99
N VAL A 16 44.51 14.44 -2.85
CA VAL A 16 44.99 15.19 -1.69
C VAL A 16 44.44 16.62 -1.76
N TRP A 17 43.66 17.04 -0.76
CA TRP A 17 43.17 18.41 -0.63
C TRP A 17 44.28 19.33 -0.11
N HIS A 18 44.77 20.24 -0.95
CA HIS A 18 45.57 21.38 -0.51
C HIS A 18 44.69 22.61 -0.29
N SER A 19 44.57 23.02 0.97
CA SER A 19 43.92 24.25 1.41
C SER A 19 44.77 25.47 1.03
N ARG A 20 44.37 26.19 -0.03
CA ARG A 20 44.91 27.52 -0.31
C ARG A 20 44.25 28.54 0.61
N LYS A 21 45.05 29.22 1.45
CA LYS A 21 44.64 30.43 2.17
C LYS A 21 44.43 31.58 1.18
N PRO A 22 43.33 32.37 1.28
CA PRO A 22 43.22 33.61 0.54
C PRO A 22 44.11 34.71 1.14
N ALA A 23 44.71 35.51 0.25
CA ALA A 23 45.60 36.61 0.55
C ALA A 23 44.90 37.77 1.28
N SER A 24 45.62 38.40 2.21
CA SER A 24 45.21 39.60 2.92
C SER A 24 45.18 40.82 1.99
N ALA A 25 44.03 41.50 1.91
CA ALA A 25 43.90 42.78 1.23
C ALA A 25 43.31 43.84 2.16
N GLY A 26 44.13 44.87 2.42
CA GLY A 26 43.75 46.29 2.50
C GLY A 26 42.73 46.74 3.55
N SER A 27 43.23 47.43 4.57
CA SER A 27 42.46 48.36 5.41
C SER A 27 41.97 49.57 4.60
N ASP A 28 40.66 49.66 4.34
CA ASP A 28 39.98 50.90 3.93
C ASP A 28 39.09 51.36 5.10
N ASP A 29 39.48 52.48 5.70
CA ASP A 29 38.89 53.10 6.88
C ASP A 29 37.79 54.08 6.44
N ARG A 30 36.53 53.64 6.50
CA ARG A 30 35.35 54.52 6.34
C ARG A 30 34.27 54.18 7.36
N PRO A 31 33.72 55.16 8.09
CA PRO A 31 32.75 54.91 9.15
C PRO A 31 31.39 54.47 8.58
N ARG A 32 30.99 53.21 8.83
CA ARG A 32 29.62 52.73 8.59
C ARG A 32 28.68 53.31 9.64
N LYS A 33 27.71 54.11 9.18
CA LYS A 33 26.54 54.51 9.99
C LYS A 33 25.72 53.26 10.34
N TYR A 34 25.53 53.01 11.63
CA TYR A 34 24.58 52.00 12.12
C TYR A 34 23.15 52.49 11.91
N ASN A 35 22.43 51.92 10.95
CA ASN A 35 20.98 51.97 10.93
C ASN A 35 20.46 50.87 11.85
N THR A 36 19.66 51.26 12.84
CA THR A 36 18.93 50.37 13.74
C THR A 36 17.85 49.60 12.96
N HIS A 37 17.96 48.27 12.94
CA HIS A 37 16.92 47.39 12.41
C HIS A 37 15.69 47.36 13.34
N PRO A 38 14.45 47.31 12.80
CA PRO A 38 13.27 47.03 13.61
C PRO A 38 13.29 45.58 14.12
N ASN A 39 12.82 45.42 15.36
CA ASN A 39 12.90 44.19 16.15
C ASN A 39 11.95 43.09 15.63
N PHE A 40 12.45 42.19 14.77
CA PHE A 40 11.70 41.07 14.16
C PHE A 40 11.22 39.98 15.14
N GLY A 41 11.65 39.99 16.40
CA GLY A 41 11.30 38.98 17.40
C GLY A 41 9.87 39.07 17.96
N SER A 42 9.27 40.27 17.95
CA SER A 42 7.95 40.50 18.56
C SER A 42 6.78 40.12 17.64
N GLN A 43 6.97 40.23 16.32
CA GLN A 43 5.95 39.93 15.32
C GLN A 43 5.70 38.42 15.16
N ARG A 44 6.76 37.61 15.16
CA ARG A 44 6.64 36.14 15.09
C ARG A 44 5.91 35.54 16.29
N ARG A 45 6.11 36.10 17.50
CA ARG A 45 5.43 35.61 18.73
C ARG A 45 3.95 36.01 18.80
N ARG A 46 3.55 37.11 18.15
CA ARG A 46 2.14 37.52 18.06
C ARG A 46 1.37 36.67 17.03
N ALA A 47 1.94 36.44 15.84
CA ALA A 47 1.31 35.61 14.81
C ALA A 47 1.07 34.16 15.26
N LEU A 48 2.01 33.55 15.99
CA LEU A 48 1.87 32.18 16.51
C LEU A 48 0.79 32.06 17.59
N ARG A 49 0.62 33.09 18.45
CA ARG A 49 -0.41 33.09 19.50
C ARG A 49 -1.82 33.27 18.95
N THR A 50 -1.99 34.05 17.89
CA THR A 50 -3.29 34.25 17.24
C THR A 50 -3.73 32.99 16.47
N ALA A 51 -2.81 32.30 15.80
CA ALA A 51 -3.11 31.07 15.05
C ALA A 51 -3.55 29.90 15.96
N LEU A 52 -2.90 29.72 17.12
CA LEU A 52 -3.29 28.69 18.11
C LEU A 52 -4.64 28.98 18.78
N PHE A 53 -5.01 30.26 18.97
CA PHE A 53 -6.31 30.62 19.56
C PHE A 53 -7.47 30.40 18.57
N VAL A 54 -7.27 30.70 17.27
CA VAL A 54 -8.30 30.50 16.23
C VAL A 54 -8.53 29.00 15.96
N PHE A 55 -7.49 28.17 15.95
CA PHE A 55 -7.64 26.72 15.81
C PHE A 55 -8.32 26.06 17.03
N GLY A 56 -8.03 26.53 18.25
CA GLY A 56 -8.65 26.02 19.47
C GLY A 56 -10.16 26.33 19.57
N VAL A 57 -10.57 27.54 19.15
CA VAL A 57 -11.99 27.93 19.14
C VAL A 57 -12.77 27.17 18.03
N ALA A 58 -12.18 26.99 16.84
CA ALA A 58 -12.83 26.26 15.75
C ALA A 58 -13.04 24.76 16.08
N LEU A 59 -12.06 24.11 16.73
CA LEU A 59 -12.18 22.71 17.14
C LEU A 59 -13.23 22.54 18.27
N SER A 60 -13.33 23.51 19.19
CA SER A 60 -14.33 23.50 20.26
C SER A 60 -15.76 23.75 19.74
N LEU A 61 -15.91 24.59 18.71
CA LEU A 61 -17.21 24.84 18.08
C LEU A 61 -17.70 23.63 17.25
N MET A 62 -16.78 22.91 16.58
CA MET A 62 -17.11 21.69 15.84
C MET A 62 -17.54 20.54 16.75
N LEU A 63 -16.87 20.33 17.90
CA LEU A 63 -17.30 19.32 18.88
C LEU A 63 -18.64 19.66 19.54
N ALA A 64 -18.93 20.94 19.80
CA ALA A 64 -20.23 21.36 20.33
C ALA A 64 -21.38 21.18 19.32
N LEU A 65 -21.10 21.33 18.02
CA LEU A 65 -22.10 21.14 16.96
C LEU A 65 -22.46 19.66 16.74
N GLN A 66 -21.51 18.74 16.90
CA GLN A 66 -21.76 17.29 16.77
C GLN A 66 -22.58 16.73 17.96
N ALA A 67 -22.43 17.29 19.16
CA ALA A 67 -23.22 16.90 20.33
C ALA A 67 -24.67 17.42 20.28
N ALA A 68 -24.92 18.57 19.66
CA ALA A 68 -26.25 19.16 19.56
C ALA A 68 -27.18 18.41 18.58
N PHE A 69 -26.63 17.84 17.51
CA PHE A 69 -27.41 17.06 16.53
C PHE A 69 -27.89 15.70 17.08
N SER A 70 -27.24 15.15 18.10
CA SER A 70 -27.63 13.84 18.67
C SER A 70 -28.74 13.93 19.73
N VAL A 71 -29.05 15.12 20.27
CA VAL A 71 -30.03 15.28 21.38
C VAL A 71 -31.37 15.84 20.89
N ALA A 72 -31.43 16.44 19.71
CA ALA A 72 -32.65 17.04 19.17
C ALA A 72 -33.64 16.02 18.58
N ASP A 73 -33.18 14.85 18.11
CA ASP A 73 -34.06 13.83 17.51
C ASP A 73 -34.83 12.98 18.53
N ALA A 74 -34.41 12.96 19.80
CA ALA A 74 -34.99 12.09 20.81
C ALA A 74 -36.17 12.70 21.60
N ARG A 75 -36.48 14.00 21.42
CA ARG A 75 -37.44 14.72 22.29
C ARG A 75 -38.74 15.17 21.62
N THR A 76 -38.95 14.87 20.34
CA THR A 76 -40.13 15.34 19.57
C THR A 76 -41.19 14.29 19.28
N LEU A 77 -41.06 13.04 19.75
CA LEU A 77 -42.04 11.98 19.44
C LEU A 77 -42.83 11.41 20.62
N THR A 78 -42.68 11.93 21.83
CA THR A 78 -43.59 11.61 22.94
C THR A 78 -44.64 12.71 23.05
N LEU A 79 -45.77 12.56 22.34
CA LEU A 79 -47.12 13.05 22.70
C LEU A 79 -48.06 13.01 21.48
N ARG A 80 -48.51 11.80 21.09
CA ARG A 80 -49.87 11.60 20.53
C ARG A 80 -50.25 10.11 20.50
N GLU A 81 -50.32 9.52 21.68
CA GLU A 81 -50.96 8.21 21.89
C GLU A 81 -52.45 8.43 22.14
N ARG A 82 -53.30 8.21 21.13
CA ARG A 82 -54.73 7.88 21.31
C ARG A 82 -55.24 7.03 20.16
N GLU A 83 -55.61 5.79 20.52
CA GLU A 83 -56.62 4.91 19.92
C GLU A 83 -56.39 4.40 18.48
N ASN A 84 -55.84 3.19 18.32
CA ASN A 84 -56.55 2.02 17.76
C ASN A 84 -55.71 0.72 17.75
N PRO A 85 -56.33 -0.47 17.67
CA PRO A 85 -55.83 -1.70 18.29
C PRO A 85 -54.87 -2.52 17.41
N SER A 86 -53.87 -3.10 18.09
CA SER A 86 -53.16 -4.35 17.79
C SER A 86 -52.84 -4.68 16.32
N VAL A 87 -51.73 -4.12 15.83
CA VAL A 87 -50.81 -4.83 14.92
C VAL A 87 -49.44 -4.76 15.57
N SER A 88 -48.94 -5.90 16.04
CA SER A 88 -47.60 -6.05 16.61
C SER A 88 -46.55 -5.90 15.51
N ASN A 89 -46.19 -4.66 15.18
CA ASN A 89 -44.94 -4.36 14.48
C ASN A 89 -43.96 -3.87 15.56
N GLY A 90 -43.23 -4.80 16.18
CA GLY A 90 -42.04 -4.42 16.96
C GLY A 90 -41.06 -3.64 16.07
N PRO A 91 -40.20 -2.79 16.63
CA PRO A 91 -39.14 -2.17 15.85
C PRO A 91 -38.29 -3.29 15.25
N MET A 92 -38.34 -3.43 13.93
CA MET A 92 -37.38 -4.21 13.17
C MET A 92 -36.08 -3.41 13.20
N GLU A 93 -35.35 -3.55 14.30
CA GLU A 93 -33.93 -3.25 14.36
C GLU A 93 -33.29 -4.08 13.25
N ALA A 94 -32.77 -3.43 12.22
CA ALA A 94 -32.05 -4.11 11.15
C ALA A 94 -30.93 -4.90 11.82
N ALA A 95 -31.03 -6.23 11.81
CA ALA A 95 -29.97 -7.09 12.32
C ALA A 95 -28.70 -6.72 11.54
N GLN A 96 -27.75 -6.08 12.21
CA GLN A 96 -26.41 -5.88 11.69
C GLN A 96 -25.83 -7.29 11.55
N GLU A 97 -25.76 -7.79 10.33
CA GLU A 97 -25.18 -9.09 10.06
C GLU A 97 -23.69 -9.01 10.42
N ASP A 98 -23.24 -9.83 11.37
CA ASP A 98 -21.84 -9.87 11.78
C ASP A 98 -21.01 -10.42 10.60
N ILE A 99 -20.42 -9.51 9.82
CA ILE A 99 -19.56 -9.88 8.70
C ILE A 99 -18.20 -10.33 9.25
N ASN A 100 -17.94 -11.62 9.14
CA ASN A 100 -16.64 -12.20 9.42
C ASN A 100 -15.68 -12.00 8.24
N HIS A 101 -14.38 -12.07 8.51
CA HIS A 101 -13.35 -12.09 7.48
C HIS A 101 -12.22 -13.04 7.84
N ALA A 102 -11.51 -13.52 6.83
CA ALA A 102 -10.27 -14.28 6.95
C ALA A 102 -9.34 -13.90 5.80
N ASP A 103 -8.04 -14.11 5.97
CA ASP A 103 -7.05 -13.88 4.92
C ASP A 103 -6.58 -15.21 4.33
N VAL A 104 -6.63 -15.34 3.01
CA VAL A 104 -6.10 -16.48 2.26
C VAL A 104 -4.77 -16.08 1.67
N LEU A 105 -3.69 -16.71 2.13
CA LEU A 105 -2.34 -16.56 1.62
C LEU A 105 -2.02 -17.74 0.69
N VAL A 106 -1.54 -17.46 -0.51
CA VAL A 106 -1.06 -18.44 -1.48
C VAL A 106 0.41 -18.15 -1.74
N ASP A 107 1.27 -19.09 -1.36
CA ASP A 107 2.68 -19.11 -1.70
C ASP A 107 2.93 -20.12 -2.82
N PHE A 108 3.35 -19.61 -3.98
CA PHE A 108 3.57 -20.41 -5.18
C PHE A 108 4.92 -21.15 -5.17
N GLY A 109 5.74 -20.99 -4.13
CA GLY A 109 7.04 -21.67 -3.99
C GLY A 109 8.16 -21.07 -4.85
N ASP A 110 7.85 -20.13 -5.74
CA ASP A 110 8.79 -19.38 -6.58
C ASP A 110 9.08 -17.96 -6.04
N GLY A 111 8.67 -17.69 -4.80
CA GLY A 111 8.75 -16.38 -4.15
C GLY A 111 7.58 -15.46 -4.46
N ARG A 112 6.66 -15.83 -5.37
CA ARG A 112 5.38 -15.12 -5.51
C ARG A 112 4.46 -15.50 -4.36
N ILE A 113 3.91 -14.47 -3.73
CA ILE A 113 2.90 -14.60 -2.68
C ILE A 113 1.69 -13.76 -3.08
N GLU A 114 0.51 -14.35 -2.99
CA GLU A 114 -0.76 -13.67 -3.18
C GLU A 114 -1.60 -13.75 -1.91
N VAL A 115 -2.15 -12.61 -1.47
CA VAL A 115 -3.02 -12.55 -0.29
C VAL A 115 -4.37 -11.97 -0.70
N ARG A 116 -5.44 -12.62 -0.26
CA ARG A 116 -6.83 -12.22 -0.50
C ARG A 116 -7.62 -12.28 0.79
N ARG A 117 -8.23 -11.15 1.17
CA ARG A 117 -9.23 -11.13 2.23
C ARG A 117 -10.56 -11.63 1.71
N VAL A 118 -11.15 -12.59 2.39
CA VAL A 118 -12.51 -13.07 2.16
C VAL A 118 -13.42 -12.60 3.26
N THR A 119 -14.69 -12.43 2.94
CA THR A 119 -15.74 -12.06 3.89
C THR A 119 -16.86 -13.09 3.85
N PHE A 120 -17.44 -13.39 5.00
CA PHE A 120 -18.50 -14.38 5.12
C PHE A 120 -19.40 -14.06 6.32
N VAL A 121 -20.65 -14.48 6.24
CA VAL A 121 -21.69 -14.21 7.26
C VAL A 121 -21.76 -15.32 8.31
N SER A 122 -21.48 -16.55 7.91
CA SER A 122 -21.52 -17.68 8.83
C SER A 122 -20.47 -17.52 9.93
N PRO A 123 -20.65 -18.13 11.11
CA PRO A 123 -19.63 -18.09 12.16
C PRO A 123 -18.28 -18.65 11.71
N THR A 124 -18.31 -19.67 10.84
CA THR A 124 -17.14 -20.30 10.26
C THR A 124 -17.37 -20.71 8.81
N ILE A 125 -16.29 -20.93 8.07
CA ILE A 125 -16.25 -21.55 6.73
C ILE A 125 -15.10 -22.57 6.70
N SER A 126 -15.03 -23.43 5.68
CA SER A 126 -13.84 -24.28 5.47
C SER A 126 -12.76 -23.58 4.66
N SER A 127 -11.52 -24.09 4.71
CA SER A 127 -10.40 -23.56 3.92
C SER A 127 -10.66 -23.67 2.42
N LEU A 128 -11.38 -24.72 2.00
CA LEU A 128 -11.82 -24.86 0.61
C LEU A 128 -12.83 -23.78 0.20
N GLN A 129 -13.75 -23.43 1.10
CA GLN A 129 -14.68 -22.32 0.89
C GLN A 129 -13.95 -20.97 0.89
N ALA A 130 -13.00 -20.76 1.80
CA ALA A 130 -12.17 -19.56 1.84
C ALA A 130 -11.39 -19.39 0.53
N LEU A 131 -10.74 -20.45 0.02
CA LEU A 131 -10.03 -20.42 -1.25
C LEU A 131 -10.98 -20.07 -2.41
N ARG A 132 -12.19 -20.63 -2.46
CA ARG A 132 -13.19 -20.29 -3.49
C ARG A 132 -13.64 -18.82 -3.39
N LEU A 133 -13.91 -18.33 -2.18
CA LEU A 133 -14.30 -16.93 -1.94
C LEU A 133 -13.19 -15.93 -2.26
N SER A 134 -11.92 -16.36 -2.23
CA SER A 134 -10.78 -15.51 -2.58
C SER A 134 -10.78 -15.06 -4.05
N GLY A 135 -11.51 -15.77 -4.91
CA GLY A 135 -11.55 -15.55 -6.35
C GLY A 135 -10.29 -16.03 -7.09
N ILE A 136 -9.31 -16.63 -6.38
CA ILE A 136 -8.16 -17.27 -7.01
C ILE A 136 -8.63 -18.59 -7.63
N ALA A 137 -8.35 -18.79 -8.91
CA ALA A 137 -8.73 -20.01 -9.61
C ALA A 137 -8.06 -21.22 -8.93
N ALA A 138 -8.82 -22.27 -8.66
CA ALA A 138 -8.29 -23.48 -8.04
C ALA A 138 -8.84 -24.71 -8.77
N GLY A 139 -7.92 -25.62 -9.13
CA GLY A 139 -8.24 -26.96 -9.59
C GLY A 139 -8.40 -27.90 -8.41
N ILE A 140 -9.58 -28.47 -8.24
CA ILE A 140 -9.93 -29.34 -7.11
C ILE A 140 -10.41 -30.67 -7.68
N ALA A 141 -9.96 -31.78 -7.10
CA ALA A 141 -10.43 -33.12 -7.43
C ALA A 141 -10.82 -33.89 -6.17
N ASP A 142 -11.81 -34.77 -6.31
CA ASP A 142 -12.29 -35.64 -5.23
C ASP A 142 -11.57 -36.99 -5.27
N PHE A 143 -11.08 -37.43 -4.12
CA PHE A 143 -10.45 -38.73 -3.90
C PHE A 143 -11.16 -39.49 -2.78
N ASP A 144 -10.83 -40.76 -2.60
CA ASP A 144 -11.39 -41.60 -1.52
C ASP A 144 -11.11 -41.05 -0.11
N PHE A 145 -10.07 -40.22 0.05
CA PHE A 145 -9.72 -39.54 1.29
C PHE A 145 -10.27 -38.11 1.40
N GLY A 146 -11.06 -37.65 0.43
CA GLY A 146 -11.65 -36.30 0.38
C GLY A 146 -11.15 -35.45 -0.79
N ALA A 147 -11.54 -34.17 -0.78
CA ALA A 147 -11.17 -33.21 -1.82
C ALA A 147 -9.72 -32.74 -1.64
N ALA A 148 -8.96 -32.74 -2.74
CA ALA A 148 -7.60 -32.21 -2.81
C ALA A 148 -7.52 -31.01 -3.76
N VAL A 149 -6.69 -30.03 -3.41
CA VAL A 149 -6.34 -28.91 -4.31
C VAL A 149 -5.13 -29.34 -5.14
N CYS A 150 -5.31 -29.41 -6.45
CA CYS A 150 -4.33 -29.91 -7.41
C CYS A 150 -3.56 -28.77 -8.04
N ALA A 151 -4.24 -27.63 -8.26
CA ALA A 151 -3.64 -26.43 -8.80
C ALA A 151 -4.27 -25.18 -8.19
N ILE A 152 -3.49 -24.11 -8.06
CA ILE A 152 -3.96 -22.76 -7.74
C ILE A 152 -3.35 -21.82 -8.79
N ASP A 153 -4.20 -21.02 -9.42
CA ASP A 153 -3.92 -20.26 -10.64
C ASP A 153 -3.29 -21.16 -11.71
N ALA A 154 -2.09 -20.83 -12.20
CA ALA A 154 -1.38 -21.61 -13.21
C ALA A 154 -0.35 -22.60 -12.62
N VAL A 155 -0.31 -22.78 -11.29
CA VAL A 155 0.71 -23.59 -10.61
C VAL A 155 0.08 -24.83 -9.99
N GLY A 156 0.62 -26.00 -10.32
CA GLY A 156 0.22 -27.27 -9.73
C GLY A 156 0.22 -28.41 -10.74
N CYS A 157 -0.55 -29.44 -10.41
CA CYS A 157 -0.73 -30.66 -11.19
C CYS A 157 -2.08 -30.70 -11.92
N SER A 158 -2.24 -31.67 -12.82
CA SER A 158 -3.52 -31.99 -13.44
C SER A 158 -4.51 -32.57 -12.42
N LEU A 159 -5.82 -32.46 -12.70
CA LEU A 159 -6.88 -32.88 -11.79
C LEU A 159 -6.95 -34.40 -11.59
N ASP A 160 -6.44 -35.19 -12.53
CA ASP A 160 -6.36 -36.65 -12.43
C ASP A 160 -5.18 -37.15 -11.58
N ASN A 161 -4.20 -36.28 -11.29
CA ASN A 161 -3.05 -36.63 -10.47
C ASN A 161 -2.52 -35.41 -9.70
N CYS A 162 -3.16 -35.06 -8.60
CA CYS A 162 -2.82 -33.87 -7.79
C CYS A 162 -1.45 -33.97 -7.09
N PHE A 163 -0.85 -35.16 -7.07
CA PHE A 163 0.48 -35.46 -6.52
C PHE A 163 1.41 -35.95 -7.63
N CYS A 164 1.37 -35.25 -8.77
CA CYS A 164 2.16 -35.59 -9.96
C CYS A 164 3.67 -35.46 -9.77
N ASP A 165 4.11 -34.73 -8.74
CA ASP A 165 5.50 -34.57 -8.35
C ASP A 165 5.69 -35.09 -6.91
N PRO A 166 6.70 -35.96 -6.62
CA PRO A 166 6.93 -36.48 -5.27
C PRO A 166 7.43 -35.43 -4.27
N ASN A 167 7.91 -34.27 -4.75
CA ASN A 167 8.49 -33.19 -3.96
C ASN A 167 7.70 -31.89 -4.06
N GLN A 168 6.57 -31.85 -4.77
CA GLN A 168 5.74 -30.66 -4.88
C GLN A 168 4.25 -31.01 -4.82
N TYR A 169 3.56 -30.39 -3.89
CA TYR A 169 2.12 -30.45 -3.78
C TYR A 169 1.58 -29.18 -3.11
N TRP A 170 0.27 -28.96 -3.19
CA TRP A 170 -0.40 -27.88 -2.46
C TRP A 170 -0.68 -28.32 -1.01
N GLY A 171 0.14 -27.84 -0.08
CA GLY A 171 -0.07 -28.02 1.35
C GLY A 171 -0.99 -26.95 1.94
N LEU A 172 -1.82 -27.34 2.90
CA LEU A 172 -2.69 -26.44 3.67
C LEU A 172 -2.11 -26.20 5.06
N PHE A 173 -2.03 -24.92 5.43
CA PHE A 173 -1.48 -24.44 6.69
C PHE A 173 -2.43 -23.42 7.33
N ARG A 174 -2.32 -23.26 8.64
CA ARG A 174 -2.96 -22.16 9.37
C ARG A 174 -1.92 -21.40 10.17
N LEU A 175 -2.04 -20.08 10.19
CA LEU A 175 -1.20 -19.24 11.01
C LEU A 175 -1.77 -19.18 12.44
N HIS A 176 -1.02 -19.70 13.41
CA HIS A 176 -1.33 -19.61 14.83
C HIS A 176 -0.16 -18.96 15.56
N ASP A 177 -0.42 -17.87 16.28
CA ASP A 177 0.61 -17.12 17.03
C ASP A 177 1.87 -16.78 16.21
N GLY A 178 1.68 -16.47 14.92
CA GLY A 178 2.77 -16.14 13.98
C GLY A 178 3.53 -17.35 13.44
N GLN A 179 3.10 -18.57 13.74
CA GLN A 179 3.69 -19.82 13.26
C GLN A 179 2.73 -20.58 12.34
N TRP A 180 3.28 -21.14 11.27
CA TRP A 180 2.52 -21.99 10.36
C TRP A 180 2.38 -23.40 10.94
N VAL A 181 1.14 -23.86 11.04
CA VAL A 181 0.80 -25.22 11.46
C VAL A 181 0.12 -25.93 10.29
N ALA A 182 0.65 -27.06 9.85
CA ALA A 182 0.04 -27.86 8.80
C ALA A 182 -1.33 -28.41 9.24
N SER A 183 -2.33 -28.31 8.38
CA SER A 183 -3.66 -28.86 8.66
C SER A 183 -3.59 -30.38 8.77
N GLN A 184 -4.22 -30.94 9.81
CA GLN A 184 -4.34 -32.38 10.03
C GLN A 184 -5.64 -32.96 9.45
N VAL A 185 -6.49 -32.09 8.90
CA VAL A 185 -7.75 -32.45 8.24
C VAL A 185 -7.78 -31.91 6.82
N GLY A 186 -8.63 -32.49 5.97
CA GLY A 186 -8.84 -32.02 4.61
C GLY A 186 -9.38 -30.59 4.58
N ALA A 187 -9.12 -29.86 3.49
CA ALA A 187 -9.53 -28.47 3.34
C ALA A 187 -11.05 -28.24 3.38
N ALA A 188 -11.83 -29.28 3.07
CA ALA A 188 -13.29 -29.23 3.14
C ALA A 188 -13.81 -29.36 4.60
N ASP A 189 -13.04 -30.01 5.48
CA ASP A 189 -13.40 -30.31 6.87
C ASP A 189 -12.74 -29.36 7.88
N SER A 190 -11.85 -28.47 7.42
CA SER A 190 -11.23 -27.46 8.27
C SER A 190 -12.24 -26.40 8.72
N VAL A 191 -11.90 -25.70 9.80
CA VAL A 191 -12.76 -24.66 10.40
C VAL A 191 -12.01 -23.34 10.43
N VAL A 192 -12.42 -22.38 9.61
CA VAL A 192 -11.88 -21.02 9.51
C VAL A 192 -12.86 -20.06 10.16
N SER A 193 -12.38 -19.25 11.08
CA SER A 193 -13.15 -18.27 11.84
C SER A 193 -12.72 -16.84 11.52
N LEU A 194 -13.38 -15.87 12.16
CA LEU A 194 -13.02 -14.45 12.08
C LEU A 194 -11.53 -14.22 12.40
N GLY A 195 -10.83 -13.56 11.48
CA GLY A 195 -9.45 -13.11 11.62
C GLY A 195 -8.40 -14.17 11.33
N ASP A 196 -8.81 -15.41 11.04
CA ASP A 196 -7.88 -16.50 10.71
C ASP A 196 -7.10 -16.21 9.42
N VAL A 197 -5.90 -16.77 9.32
CA VAL A 197 -5.10 -16.77 8.11
C VAL A 197 -4.85 -18.20 7.66
N ASP A 198 -5.43 -18.55 6.52
CA ASP A 198 -5.20 -19.83 5.85
C ASP A 198 -4.07 -19.68 4.82
N GLY A 199 -3.11 -20.59 4.86
CA GLY A 199 -1.97 -20.64 3.96
C GLY A 199 -2.04 -21.83 3.01
N TRP A 200 -1.88 -21.58 1.73
CA TRP A 200 -1.66 -22.58 0.70
C TRP A 200 -0.24 -22.47 0.21
N HIS A 201 0.53 -23.55 0.27
CA HIS A 201 1.93 -23.55 -0.11
C HIS A 201 2.22 -24.63 -1.13
N TRP A 202 2.81 -24.24 -2.27
CA TRP A 202 3.33 -25.17 -3.26
C TRP A 202 4.78 -25.51 -2.94
N GLY A 203 5.03 -26.74 -2.47
CA GLY A 203 6.36 -27.17 -2.08
C GLY A 203 6.44 -28.58 -1.54
N PRO A 204 7.64 -29.03 -1.09
CA PRO A 204 7.84 -30.32 -0.46
C PRO A 204 7.16 -30.41 0.91
N PHE A 205 7.07 -31.62 1.46
CA PHE A 205 6.28 -31.87 2.67
C PHE A 205 6.70 -31.08 3.90
N GLU A 206 8.00 -30.85 4.05
CA GLU A 206 8.56 -30.19 5.23
C GLU A 206 8.62 -28.67 5.10
N SER A 207 8.28 -28.10 3.94
CA SER A 207 8.30 -26.65 3.75
C SER A 207 6.98 -26.01 4.16
N THR A 208 7.10 -24.82 4.73
CA THR A 208 5.98 -23.99 5.17
C THR A 208 5.94 -22.71 4.34
N PRO A 209 4.79 -22.02 4.27
CA PRO A 209 4.74 -20.69 3.70
C PRO A 209 5.70 -19.75 4.45
N PRO A 210 6.15 -18.65 3.81
CA PRO A 210 6.92 -17.61 4.49
C PRO A 210 6.08 -16.96 5.60
N THR A 211 6.70 -16.67 6.74
CA THR A 211 6.05 -15.91 7.81
C THR A 211 6.06 -14.42 7.45
N LEU A 212 4.88 -13.82 7.33
CA LEU A 212 4.68 -12.39 7.12
C LEU A 212 4.27 -11.73 8.44
N SER A 213 4.68 -10.48 8.66
CA SER A 213 4.14 -9.72 9.79
C SER A 213 2.67 -9.38 9.58
N ARG A 214 1.95 -9.05 10.65
CA ARG A 214 0.55 -8.63 10.56
C ARG A 214 0.38 -7.40 9.67
N GLU A 215 1.32 -6.46 9.76
CA GLU A 215 1.36 -5.24 8.96
C GLU A 215 1.60 -5.56 7.49
N GLU A 216 2.48 -6.52 7.19
CA GLU A 216 2.73 -6.96 5.82
C GLU A 216 1.51 -7.67 5.22
N LEU A 217 0.84 -8.55 5.97
CA LEU A 217 -0.42 -9.17 5.54
C LEU A 217 -1.47 -8.10 5.24
N ALA A 218 -1.67 -7.14 6.14
CA ALA A 218 -2.62 -6.04 5.94
C ALA A 218 -2.27 -5.19 4.72
N ALA A 219 -0.98 -4.90 4.50
CA ALA A 219 -0.51 -4.15 3.34
C ALA A 219 -0.80 -4.90 2.03
N ARG A 220 -0.55 -6.22 2.00
CA ARG A 220 -0.84 -7.07 0.82
C ARG A 220 -2.33 -7.15 0.53
N VAL A 221 -3.18 -7.26 1.55
CA VAL A 221 -4.64 -7.18 1.41
C VAL A 221 -5.05 -5.82 0.83
N GLY A 222 -4.48 -4.72 1.33
CA GLY A 222 -4.74 -3.38 0.81
C GLY A 222 -4.31 -3.22 -0.66
N LEU A 223 -3.17 -3.79 -1.04
CA LEU A 223 -2.68 -3.79 -2.41
C LEU A 223 -3.55 -4.60 -3.36
N ALA A 224 -4.08 -5.74 -2.91
CA ALA A 224 -5.05 -6.52 -3.68
C ALA A 224 -6.31 -5.70 -3.98
N TRP A 225 -6.84 -4.98 -2.99
CA TRP A 225 -7.97 -4.07 -3.19
C TRP A 225 -7.60 -2.92 -4.15
N LEU A 226 -6.44 -2.29 -3.95
CA LEU A 226 -5.94 -1.21 -4.81
C LEU A 226 -5.85 -1.68 -6.26
N ARG A 227 -5.36 -2.89 -6.54
CA ARG A 227 -5.28 -3.44 -7.90
C ARG A 227 -6.65 -3.42 -8.61
N GLY A 228 -7.73 -3.71 -7.89
CA GLY A 228 -9.09 -3.62 -8.42
C GLY A 228 -9.60 -2.19 -8.68
N GLN A 229 -8.93 -1.18 -8.12
CA GLN A 229 -9.26 0.24 -8.35
C GLN A 229 -8.53 0.85 -9.56
N GLN A 230 -7.70 0.07 -10.26
CA GLN A 230 -6.94 0.59 -11.40
C GLN A 230 -7.89 0.92 -12.55
N ALA A 231 -7.86 2.17 -13.00
CA ALA A 231 -8.63 2.61 -14.16
C ALA A 231 -8.09 2.01 -15.46
N ALA A 232 -8.94 1.98 -16.50
CA ALA A 232 -8.60 1.39 -17.80
C ALA A 232 -7.29 1.95 -18.40
N GLY A 233 -7.12 3.27 -18.34
CA GLY A 233 -5.92 3.99 -18.78
C GLY A 233 -4.70 3.89 -17.84
N GLY A 234 -4.79 3.09 -16.77
CA GLY A 234 -3.68 2.78 -15.86
C GLY A 234 -3.59 3.63 -14.60
N SER A 235 -4.36 4.70 -14.47
CA SER A 235 -4.35 5.60 -13.30
C SER A 235 -5.11 5.03 -12.10
N PHE A 236 -4.89 5.64 -10.94
CA PHE A 236 -5.74 5.50 -9.76
C PHE A 236 -6.47 6.82 -9.51
N GLY A 237 -7.81 6.75 -9.45
CA GLY A 237 -8.66 7.94 -9.28
C GLY A 237 -8.51 9.01 -10.36
N GLY A 238 -7.95 8.68 -11.53
CA GLY A 238 -7.67 9.67 -12.59
C GLY A 238 -6.63 10.72 -12.20
N ASN A 239 -5.81 10.47 -11.18
CA ASN A 239 -4.96 11.48 -10.55
C ASN A 239 -3.49 11.02 -10.47
N VAL A 240 -2.55 11.89 -10.87
CA VAL A 240 -1.11 11.58 -10.83
C VAL A 240 -0.62 11.32 -9.41
N GLY A 241 -1.01 12.16 -8.45
CA GLY A 241 -0.63 12.01 -7.04
C GLY A 241 -1.11 10.69 -6.43
N ALA A 242 -2.37 10.31 -6.63
CA ALA A 242 -2.92 9.04 -6.14
C ALA A 242 -2.25 7.83 -6.83
N THR A 243 -1.98 7.95 -8.13
CA THR A 243 -1.25 6.91 -8.88
C THR A 243 0.16 6.75 -8.35
N LEU A 244 0.83 7.86 -8.05
CA LEU A 244 2.16 7.92 -7.46
C LEU A 244 2.22 7.28 -6.07
N ASP A 245 1.26 7.60 -5.20
CA ASP A 245 1.17 7.00 -3.86
C ASP A 245 0.92 5.47 -3.95
N THR A 246 0.09 5.03 -4.90
CA THR A 246 -0.18 3.61 -5.14
C THR A 246 1.07 2.87 -5.65
N VAL A 247 1.81 3.48 -6.57
CA VAL A 247 3.07 2.94 -7.08
C VAL A 247 4.11 2.84 -5.97
N LEU A 248 4.22 3.85 -5.10
CA LEU A 248 5.12 3.81 -3.95
C LEU A 248 4.76 2.69 -2.98
N ALA A 249 3.47 2.55 -2.65
CA ALA A 249 2.99 1.48 -1.77
C ALA A 249 3.27 0.09 -2.35
N GLY A 250 3.03 -0.11 -3.65
CA GLY A 250 3.35 -1.36 -4.33
C GLY A 250 4.84 -1.66 -4.34
N ALA A 251 5.67 -0.67 -4.72
CA ALA A 251 7.12 -0.83 -4.73
C ALA A 251 7.67 -1.17 -3.32
N ALA A 252 7.15 -0.52 -2.28
CA ALA A 252 7.52 -0.81 -0.89
C ALA A 252 7.15 -2.24 -0.46
N ALA A 253 6.12 -2.84 -1.04
CA ALA A 253 5.73 -4.23 -0.82
C ALA A 253 6.41 -5.23 -1.78
N GLY A 254 7.37 -4.77 -2.60
CA GLY A 254 8.07 -5.60 -3.58
C GLY A 254 7.26 -5.93 -4.85
N GLU A 255 6.14 -5.25 -5.09
CA GLU A 255 5.33 -5.46 -6.30
C GLU A 255 6.00 -4.89 -7.55
N ASN A 256 5.92 -5.64 -8.65
CA ASN A 256 6.29 -5.10 -9.96
C ASN A 256 5.10 -4.34 -10.57
N MET A 257 5.04 -3.04 -10.31
CA MET A 257 3.99 -2.16 -10.80
C MET A 257 3.91 -2.08 -12.33
N ALA A 258 4.98 -2.45 -13.04
CA ALA A 258 4.96 -2.56 -14.50
C ALA A 258 4.26 -3.83 -15.01
N ARG A 259 3.77 -4.72 -14.14
CA ARG A 259 2.92 -5.88 -14.51
C ARG A 259 1.42 -5.64 -14.28
N TRP A 260 1.06 -4.63 -13.51
CA TRP A 260 -0.34 -4.28 -13.28
C TRP A 260 -0.95 -3.68 -14.54
N ARG A 261 -2.18 -4.06 -14.89
CA ARG A 261 -2.85 -3.68 -16.14
C ARG A 261 -4.29 -3.29 -15.85
N GLY A 262 -4.66 -2.08 -16.26
CA GLY A 262 -6.06 -1.70 -16.42
C GLY A 262 -6.68 -2.40 -17.64
N ALA A 263 -7.99 -2.24 -17.83
CA ALA A 263 -8.73 -2.85 -18.93
C ALA A 263 -8.18 -2.54 -20.34
N ASP A 264 -7.55 -1.37 -20.55
CA ASP A 264 -6.93 -1.01 -21.83
C ASP A 264 -5.49 -1.55 -21.99
N GLY A 265 -5.06 -2.44 -21.08
CA GLY A 265 -3.71 -2.98 -21.06
C GLY A 265 -2.64 -1.97 -20.62
N LYS A 266 -3.04 -0.82 -20.05
CA LYS A 266 -2.11 0.21 -19.56
C LYS A 266 -1.70 -0.04 -18.11
N SER A 267 -0.42 0.14 -17.84
CA SER A 267 0.14 0.09 -16.49
C SER A 267 0.06 1.46 -15.79
N PRO A 268 0.25 1.52 -14.46
CA PRO A 268 0.41 2.79 -13.76
C PRO A 268 1.56 3.62 -14.32
N TRP A 269 2.64 2.97 -14.78
CA TRP A 269 3.76 3.66 -15.42
C TRP A 269 3.41 4.27 -16.77
N ASP A 270 2.52 3.68 -17.55
CA ASP A 270 2.10 4.25 -18.83
C ASP A 270 1.34 5.56 -18.62
N TYR A 271 0.44 5.57 -17.63
CA TYR A 271 -0.24 6.79 -17.22
C TYR A 271 0.75 7.83 -16.69
N LEU A 272 1.64 7.46 -15.76
CA LEU A 272 2.60 8.40 -15.18
C LEU A 272 3.56 8.98 -16.23
N ARG A 273 4.02 8.20 -17.20
CA ARG A 273 4.88 8.70 -18.28
C ARG A 273 4.16 9.71 -19.17
N LYS A 274 2.88 9.49 -19.46
CA LYS A 274 2.05 10.41 -20.24
C LYS A 274 1.87 11.75 -19.51
N GLU A 275 1.63 11.71 -18.20
CA GLU A 275 1.29 12.90 -17.42
C GLU A 275 2.52 13.58 -16.77
N ALA A 276 3.70 12.97 -16.85
CA ALA A 276 4.92 13.40 -16.14
C ALA A 276 5.28 14.86 -16.40
N ALA A 277 5.28 15.30 -17.67
CA ALA A 277 5.69 16.64 -18.05
C ALA A 277 4.75 17.68 -17.44
N THR A 278 3.44 17.51 -17.66
CA THR A 278 2.40 18.36 -17.10
C THR A 278 2.46 18.42 -15.57
N PHE A 279 2.69 17.28 -14.91
CA PHE A 279 2.76 17.21 -13.45
C PHE A 279 4.02 17.87 -12.88
N ALA A 280 5.17 17.71 -13.53
CA ALA A 280 6.43 18.29 -13.09
C ALA A 280 6.45 19.82 -13.25
N THR A 281 5.70 20.38 -14.21
CA THR A 281 5.70 21.82 -14.51
C THR A 281 4.48 22.60 -13.99
N ARG A 282 3.58 21.98 -13.23
CA ARG A 282 2.39 22.65 -12.66
C ARG A 282 2.75 23.69 -11.60
N ASP A 283 1.78 24.50 -11.18
CA ASP A 283 1.96 25.38 -10.01
C ASP A 283 2.38 24.55 -8.79
N GLU A 284 3.47 24.95 -8.10
CA GLU A 284 4.25 24.10 -7.16
C GLU A 284 5.12 23.00 -7.83
N SER A 285 5.64 23.29 -9.02
CA SER A 285 6.45 22.41 -9.87
C SER A 285 7.56 21.67 -9.12
N ARG A 286 8.27 22.34 -8.20
CA ARG A 286 9.38 21.73 -7.44
C ARG A 286 8.95 20.58 -6.55
N ALA A 287 7.87 20.76 -5.79
CA ALA A 287 7.35 19.71 -4.91
C ALA A 287 6.81 18.55 -5.75
N SER A 288 6.21 18.86 -6.89
CA SER A 288 5.65 17.86 -7.81
C SER A 288 6.73 17.05 -8.53
N ALA A 289 7.75 17.72 -9.07
CA ALA A 289 8.94 17.09 -9.64
C ALA A 289 9.71 16.27 -8.60
N GLY A 290 9.84 16.79 -7.36
CA GLY A 290 10.43 16.07 -6.23
C GLY A 290 9.66 14.80 -5.86
N LYS A 291 8.32 14.87 -5.76
CA LYS A 291 7.46 13.71 -5.48
C LYS A 291 7.59 12.66 -6.59
N LEU A 292 7.53 13.07 -7.85
CA LEU A 292 7.68 12.17 -8.99
C LEU A 292 9.07 11.51 -9.01
N ALA A 293 10.13 12.30 -8.83
CA ALA A 293 11.50 11.79 -8.81
C ALA A 293 11.74 10.79 -7.67
N LEU A 294 11.26 11.10 -6.46
CA LEU A 294 11.38 10.22 -5.30
C LEU A 294 10.72 8.85 -5.56
N MET A 295 9.52 8.85 -6.14
CA MET A 295 8.75 7.62 -6.34
C MET A 295 9.22 6.81 -7.54
N VAL A 296 9.70 7.47 -8.60
CA VAL A 296 10.42 6.84 -9.71
C VAL A 296 11.66 6.12 -9.15
N ALA A 297 12.46 6.79 -8.33
CA ALA A 297 13.64 6.20 -7.70
C ALA A 297 13.29 5.06 -6.72
N ALA A 298 12.26 5.24 -5.89
CA ALA A 298 11.79 4.22 -4.94
C ALA A 298 11.32 2.94 -5.64
N ALA A 299 10.82 3.06 -6.87
CA ALA A 299 10.44 1.93 -7.71
C ALA A 299 11.59 1.40 -8.60
N GLY A 300 12.83 1.82 -8.37
CA GLY A 300 14.01 1.34 -9.08
C GLY A 300 14.17 1.88 -10.50
N LEU A 301 13.45 2.94 -10.88
CA LEU A 301 13.59 3.61 -12.18
C LEU A 301 14.52 4.83 -12.06
N ASP A 302 15.12 5.26 -13.17
CA ASP A 302 16.01 6.44 -13.17
C ASP A 302 15.22 7.76 -13.30
N PRO A 303 15.22 8.62 -12.25
CA PRO A 303 14.55 9.93 -12.32
C PRO A 303 15.25 10.94 -13.24
N ARG A 304 16.48 10.66 -13.71
CA ARG A 304 17.21 11.55 -14.63
C ARG A 304 16.78 11.38 -16.09
N SER A 305 16.04 10.32 -16.40
CA SER A 305 15.60 10.02 -17.77
C SER A 305 14.14 9.53 -17.83
N PHE A 306 13.31 9.88 -16.86
CA PHE A 306 11.92 9.42 -16.80
C PHE A 306 11.04 10.22 -17.76
N ALA A 307 10.35 9.54 -18.68
CA ALA A 307 9.46 10.16 -19.66
C ALA A 307 10.12 11.30 -20.48
N GLY A 308 11.40 11.14 -20.81
CA GLY A 308 12.18 12.16 -21.55
C GLY A 308 12.60 13.36 -20.71
N GLN A 309 12.44 13.32 -19.38
CA GLN A 309 12.74 14.42 -18.47
C GLN A 309 13.83 14.03 -17.47
N ASN A 310 14.63 15.03 -17.08
CA ASN A 310 15.53 14.94 -15.94
C ASN A 310 14.89 15.62 -14.74
N LEU A 311 14.17 14.83 -13.94
CA LEU A 311 13.38 15.33 -12.80
C LEU A 311 14.26 15.89 -11.66
N VAL A 312 15.53 15.49 -11.60
CA VAL A 312 16.52 16.01 -10.65
C VAL A 312 16.89 17.46 -10.97
N VAL A 313 16.99 17.80 -12.25
CA VAL A 313 17.18 19.19 -12.68
C VAL A 313 15.91 19.99 -12.42
N SER A 314 14.73 19.46 -12.80
CA SER A 314 13.44 20.14 -12.60
C SER A 314 13.14 20.51 -11.13
N MET A 315 13.69 19.79 -10.15
CA MET A 315 13.55 20.15 -8.74
C MET A 315 14.59 21.18 -8.23
N SER A 316 15.73 21.37 -8.92
CA SER A 316 16.91 22.08 -8.41
C SER A 316 17.24 23.42 -9.09
N GLU A 317 16.64 23.74 -10.24
CA GLU A 317 16.95 24.93 -11.06
C GLU A 317 16.81 26.32 -10.37
N VAL A 318 16.33 26.41 -9.13
CA VAL A 318 16.21 27.68 -8.37
C VAL A 318 16.87 27.63 -6.98
N TYR A 319 17.67 26.60 -6.66
CA TYR A 319 18.52 26.66 -5.46
C TYR A 319 19.71 27.61 -5.73
N SER A 320 19.45 28.91 -5.65
CA SER A 320 20.50 29.91 -5.53
C SER A 320 21.06 29.82 -4.10
N PRO A 321 22.35 29.50 -3.91
CA PRO A 321 22.97 29.54 -2.59
C PRO A 321 23.18 31.00 -2.21
N THR A 322 22.15 31.66 -1.68
CA THR A 322 22.26 32.98 -1.05
C THR A 322 22.23 32.85 0.46
#